data_AF-A0AA39YUP8-F1
#
_entry.id   AF-A0AA39YUP8-F1
#
_cell.length_a   1.000
_cell.length_b   1.000
_cell.length_c   1.000
_cell.angle_alpha   90.00
_cell.angle_beta   90.00
_cell.angle_gamma   90.00
#
_symmetry.space_group_name_H-M   'P 1'
#
loop_
_entity.id
_entity.type
_entity.pdbx_description
1 polymer ?
#
loop_
_entity_poly.entity_id
_entity_poly.type
_entity_poly.pdbx_seq_one_letter_code
_entity_poly.pdbx_strand_id
1 'polypeptide(L)'
;MTDPKRGRVYETQTEMEIEKGQPRTLWGVIKEVFNWYPSHYPAEERKLLFKLDLSILIFACLCFFTKYLDQSNISNAYTSGMKEDLGLYGNELNYFNVMYFTAYVIAQIPMLLLISRPTLARYMLPTLEIAWGILTFAQSRVTSARQLYALRFFVGLFEAPVFAGTHFILGSWYRKQELFKRAGTWFICNSLGTMVSGYLQAAAYTNLSGVADGIFTIPVALAGYIIFPGIPESPKPIFLTNDDITLAKERMAEEKVRPPSKLTLDVFKRSLSRWHIYIFVFCYICMIISYYPVSYMNLWLKAENFSVPQINKLPTALNAINILSSWLGTTLATIYPSWVIYSIAMAACVFSSICMTVWNIPTALK
;
A
#
# COMPACT_ATOMS: atom_id res chain seq x y z
N MET A 1 41.21 -12.24 13.36
CA MET A 1 40.50 -11.48 14.41
C MET A 1 39.04 -11.39 14.02
N THR A 2 38.19 -12.20 14.62
CA THR A 2 36.74 -12.15 14.47
C THR A 2 36.21 -10.92 15.19
N ASP A 3 35.52 -10.04 14.46
CA ASP A 3 34.89 -8.84 15.02
C ASP A 3 33.92 -9.23 16.15
N PRO A 4 34.13 -8.77 17.40
CA PRO A 4 33.27 -9.10 18.54
C PRO A 4 31.83 -8.63 18.37
N LYS A 5 31.53 -7.69 17.46
CA LYS A 5 30.15 -7.32 17.10
C LYS A 5 29.46 -8.43 16.32
N ARG A 6 30.21 -9.17 15.49
CA ARG A 6 29.69 -10.25 14.62
C ARG A 6 29.24 -11.46 15.44
N GLY A 7 29.95 -11.81 16.50
CA GLY A 7 29.56 -12.91 17.40
C GLY A 7 28.25 -12.64 18.14
N ARG A 8 28.05 -11.40 18.57
CA ARG A 8 26.87 -10.97 19.33
C ARG A 8 25.58 -11.07 18.52
N VAL A 9 25.62 -10.76 17.22
CA VAL A 9 24.44 -10.81 16.32
C VAL A 9 23.99 -12.25 16.04
N TYR A 10 24.92 -13.20 15.89
CA TYR A 10 24.59 -14.62 15.69
C TYR A 10 23.98 -15.25 16.95
N GLU A 11 24.48 -14.89 18.14
CA GLU A 11 23.84 -15.27 19.40
C GLU A 11 22.40 -14.74 19.49
N THR A 12 22.17 -13.46 19.14
CA THR A 12 20.81 -12.87 19.18
C THR A 12 19.84 -13.50 18.18
N GLN A 13 20.30 -13.89 16.97
CA GLN A 13 19.42 -14.56 15.99
C GLN A 13 19.04 -15.98 16.44
N THR A 14 19.97 -16.71 17.04
CA THR A 14 19.73 -18.04 17.60
C THR A 14 18.79 -17.97 18.81
N GLU A 15 18.97 -16.97 19.67
CA GLU A 15 18.06 -16.69 20.79
C GLU A 15 16.64 -16.33 20.31
N MET A 16 16.49 -15.56 19.22
CA MET A 16 15.18 -15.23 18.65
C MET A 16 14.43 -16.44 18.06
N GLU A 17 15.12 -17.43 17.52
CA GLU A 17 14.49 -18.68 17.07
C GLU A 17 14.05 -19.54 18.27
N ILE A 18 14.81 -19.50 19.38
CA ILE A 18 14.49 -20.19 20.64
C ILE A 18 13.32 -19.50 21.36
N GLU A 19 13.24 -18.16 21.34
CA GLU A 19 12.20 -17.39 22.04
C GLU A 19 10.83 -17.42 21.34
N LYS A 20 10.80 -17.67 20.01
CA LYS A 20 9.55 -17.92 19.26
C LYS A 20 8.78 -19.16 19.73
N GLY A 21 9.42 -20.06 20.47
CA GLY A 21 8.83 -21.28 21.02
C GLY A 21 8.22 -21.15 22.41
N GLN A 22 8.41 -20.04 23.14
CA GLN A 22 7.87 -19.86 24.48
C GLN A 22 6.52 -19.12 24.47
N PRO A 23 5.51 -19.56 25.25
CA PRO A 23 4.24 -18.86 25.35
C PRO A 23 4.44 -17.49 26.02
N ARG A 24 4.42 -16.43 25.21
CA ARG A 24 4.50 -15.05 25.69
C ARG A 24 3.22 -14.68 26.42
N THR A 25 3.35 -14.02 27.58
CA THR A 25 2.20 -13.44 28.29
C THR A 25 1.52 -12.38 27.43
N LEU A 26 0.22 -12.16 27.62
CA LEU A 26 -0.57 -11.17 26.85
C LEU A 26 0.05 -9.76 26.91
N TRP A 27 0.63 -9.40 28.05
CA TRP A 27 1.41 -8.16 28.22
C TRP A 27 2.70 -8.12 27.38
N GLY A 28 3.38 -9.26 27.20
CA GLY A 28 4.55 -9.36 26.32
C GLY A 28 4.16 -9.11 24.85
N VAL A 29 3.03 -9.68 24.41
CA VAL A 29 2.49 -9.44 23.06
C VAL A 29 2.15 -7.96 22.86
N ILE A 30 1.44 -7.34 23.82
CA ILE A 30 1.13 -5.89 23.76
C ILE A 30 2.42 -5.06 23.67
N LYS A 31 3.42 -5.36 24.49
CA LYS A 31 4.70 -4.63 24.47
C LYS A 31 5.40 -4.74 23.11
N GLU A 32 5.38 -5.91 22.49
CA GLU A 32 5.94 -6.10 21.16
C GLU A 32 5.14 -5.43 20.05
N VAL A 33 3.83 -5.33 20.21
CA VAL A 33 2.96 -4.61 19.29
C VAL A 33 3.38 -3.15 19.17
N PHE A 34 3.69 -2.52 20.30
CA PHE A 34 4.17 -1.13 20.34
C PHE A 34 5.69 -0.99 20.16
N ASN A 35 6.44 -2.10 20.04
CA ASN A 35 7.89 -2.08 19.84
C ASN A 35 8.24 -1.79 18.37
N TRP A 36 8.22 -0.50 18.00
CA TRP A 36 8.49 -0.02 16.64
C TRP A 36 9.99 0.01 16.28
N TYR A 37 10.83 0.35 17.26
CA TYR A 37 12.29 0.30 17.18
C TYR A 37 12.80 -0.71 18.21
N PRO A 38 13.17 -1.94 17.80
CA PRO A 38 13.54 -2.99 18.73
C PRO A 38 14.62 -2.55 19.72
N SER A 39 14.32 -2.65 21.02
CA SER A 39 15.21 -2.13 22.08
C SER A 39 16.56 -2.85 22.16
N HIS A 40 16.66 -4.06 21.61
CA HIS A 40 17.91 -4.84 21.55
C HIS A 40 18.88 -4.34 20.47
N TYR A 41 18.44 -3.48 19.56
CA TYR A 41 19.32 -2.92 18.53
C TYR A 41 20.25 -1.84 19.09
N PRO A 42 21.49 -1.74 18.57
CA PRO A 42 22.39 -0.63 18.88
C PRO A 42 21.73 0.73 18.61
N ALA A 43 22.15 1.76 19.35
CA ALA A 43 21.61 3.11 19.20
C ALA A 43 21.76 3.66 17.76
N GLU A 44 22.85 3.30 17.07
CA GLU A 44 23.11 3.67 15.68
C GLU A 44 22.10 3.04 14.72
N GLU A 45 21.78 1.75 14.87
CA GLU A 45 20.76 1.06 14.06
C GLU A 45 19.36 1.64 14.30
N ARG A 46 19.02 1.96 15.54
CA ARG A 46 17.74 2.59 15.87
C ARG A 46 17.61 3.98 15.25
N LYS A 47 18.69 4.76 15.26
CA LYS A 47 18.74 6.08 14.61
C LYS A 47 18.62 5.95 13.09
N LEU A 48 19.29 4.97 12.49
CA LEU A 48 19.14 4.65 11.07
C LEU A 48 17.68 4.31 10.72
N LEU A 49 17.04 3.41 11.48
CA LEU A 49 15.64 3.05 11.26
C LEU A 49 14.70 4.26 11.36
N PHE A 50 14.90 5.13 12.35
CA PHE A 50 14.12 6.36 12.47
C PHE A 50 14.27 7.26 11.24
N LYS A 51 15.50 7.40 10.72
CA LYS A 51 15.75 8.16 9.49
C LYS A 51 15.08 7.54 8.27
N LEU A 52 15.13 6.20 8.14
CA LEU A 52 14.47 5.47 7.06
C LEU A 52 12.95 5.60 7.15
N ASP A 53 12.38 5.53 8.35
CA ASP A 53 10.94 5.65 8.56
C ASP A 53 10.46 7.07 8.22
N LEU A 54 11.21 8.11 8.65
CA LEU A 54 10.90 9.49 8.28
C LEU A 54 10.99 9.74 6.78
N SER A 55 11.86 9.00 6.08
CA SER A 55 12.13 9.27 4.66
C SER A 55 11.33 8.39 3.71
N ILE A 56 11.50 7.07 3.80
CA ILE A 56 10.87 6.09 2.93
C ILE A 56 9.43 5.89 3.36
N LEU A 57 9.20 5.55 4.64
CA LEU A 57 7.89 5.10 5.09
C LEU A 57 6.87 6.24 5.06
N ILE A 58 7.17 7.42 5.61
CA ILE A 58 6.25 8.56 5.57
C ILE A 58 5.91 8.95 4.12
N PHE A 59 6.92 9.08 3.26
CA PHE A 59 6.70 9.41 1.85
C PHE A 59 5.81 8.35 1.16
N ALA A 60 6.16 7.08 1.31
CA ALA A 60 5.40 5.96 0.77
C ALA A 60 3.95 5.92 1.27
N CYS A 61 3.74 6.16 2.57
CA CYS A 61 2.42 6.23 3.20
C CYS A 61 1.60 7.38 2.64
N LEU A 62 2.19 8.57 2.48
CA LEU A 62 1.50 9.73 1.92
C LEU A 62 1.13 9.49 0.45
N CYS A 63 2.05 8.96 -0.37
CA CYS A 63 1.76 8.60 -1.77
C CYS A 63 0.64 7.57 -1.88
N PHE A 64 0.63 6.56 -1.00
CA PHE A 64 -0.41 5.54 -1.02
C PHE A 64 -1.76 6.09 -0.54
N PHE A 65 -1.74 6.93 0.50
CA PHE A 65 -2.91 7.63 1.00
C PHE A 65 -3.57 8.50 -0.09
N THR A 66 -2.79 9.35 -0.78
CA THR A 66 -3.31 10.24 -1.82
C THR A 66 -3.89 9.47 -3.01
N LYS A 67 -3.31 8.33 -3.37
CA LYS A 67 -3.84 7.49 -4.46
C LYS A 67 -5.20 6.88 -4.14
N TYR A 68 -5.33 6.29 -2.96
CA TYR A 68 -6.62 5.71 -2.58
C TYR A 68 -7.69 6.76 -2.35
N LEU A 69 -7.28 7.98 -1.98
CA LEU A 69 -8.14 9.14 -1.98
C LEU A 69 -8.67 9.42 -3.40
N ASP A 70 -7.81 9.53 -4.42
CA ASP A 70 -8.21 9.75 -5.84
C ASP A 70 -9.08 8.62 -6.41
N GLN A 71 -8.71 7.36 -6.19
CA GLN A 71 -9.48 6.22 -6.67
C GLN A 71 -10.89 6.19 -6.08
N SER A 72 -11.02 6.53 -4.80
CA SER A 72 -12.32 6.59 -4.10
C SER A 72 -13.14 7.79 -4.56
N ASN A 73 -12.49 8.92 -4.83
CA ASN A 73 -13.14 10.15 -5.26
C ASN A 73 -13.95 10.01 -6.53
N ILE A 74 -13.50 9.28 -7.56
CA ILE A 74 -14.31 9.16 -8.78
C ILE A 74 -15.59 8.35 -8.55
N SER A 75 -15.54 7.30 -7.73
CA SER A 75 -16.77 6.56 -7.38
C SER A 75 -17.74 7.46 -6.62
N ASN A 76 -17.22 8.24 -5.68
CA ASN A 76 -18.01 9.19 -4.88
C ASN A 76 -18.59 10.34 -5.75
N ALA A 77 -17.78 10.94 -6.62
CA ALA A 77 -18.19 11.98 -7.58
C ALA A 77 -19.24 11.46 -8.57
N TYR A 78 -19.10 10.23 -9.06
CA TYR A 78 -20.12 9.58 -9.90
C TYR A 78 -21.49 9.56 -9.21
N THR A 79 -21.52 9.21 -7.92
CA THR A 79 -22.77 9.18 -7.15
C THR A 79 -23.26 10.55 -6.68
N SER A 80 -22.42 11.59 -6.74
CA SER A 80 -22.72 12.94 -6.22
C SER A 80 -23.10 13.96 -7.28
N GLY A 81 -23.16 13.60 -8.57
CA GLY A 81 -23.59 14.51 -9.65
C GLY A 81 -22.80 14.40 -10.95
N MET A 82 -21.61 13.77 -10.95
CA MET A 82 -20.79 13.66 -12.16
C MET A 82 -21.49 12.89 -13.28
N LYS A 83 -22.40 11.96 -12.93
CA LYS A 83 -23.20 11.22 -13.90
C LYS A 83 -24.13 12.15 -14.69
N GLU A 84 -24.82 13.06 -13.99
CA GLU A 84 -25.76 14.00 -14.57
C GLU A 84 -25.03 15.11 -15.35
N ASP A 85 -23.95 15.65 -14.77
CA ASP A 85 -23.18 16.77 -15.37
C ASP A 85 -22.48 16.39 -16.68
N LEU A 86 -21.95 15.17 -16.79
CA LEU A 86 -21.27 14.67 -17.98
C LEU A 86 -22.20 13.85 -18.91
N GLY A 87 -23.46 13.64 -18.53
CA GLY A 87 -24.41 12.81 -19.29
C GLY A 87 -23.93 11.35 -19.43
N LEU A 88 -23.48 10.74 -18.33
CA LEU A 88 -22.95 9.38 -18.34
C LEU A 88 -24.09 8.34 -18.27
N TYR A 89 -24.11 7.42 -19.23
CA TYR A 89 -25.13 6.38 -19.33
C TYR A 89 -24.52 4.96 -19.30
N GLY A 90 -25.27 4.00 -18.76
CA GLY A 90 -24.87 2.58 -18.77
C GLY A 90 -23.54 2.31 -18.05
N ASN A 91 -22.59 1.69 -18.76
CA ASN A 91 -21.35 1.15 -18.21
C ASN A 91 -20.16 2.12 -18.24
N GLU A 92 -20.37 3.41 -18.48
CA GLU A 92 -19.28 4.41 -18.59
C GLU A 92 -18.36 4.45 -17.36
N LEU A 93 -18.92 4.36 -16.15
CA LEU A 93 -18.12 4.27 -14.92
C LEU A 93 -17.20 3.04 -14.91
N ASN A 94 -17.73 1.91 -15.39
CA ASN A 94 -16.95 0.69 -15.51
C ASN A 94 -15.83 0.86 -16.54
N TYR A 95 -16.12 1.50 -17.68
CA TYR A 95 -15.11 1.81 -18.70
C TYR A 95 -14.01 2.74 -18.18
N PHE A 96 -14.30 3.73 -17.31
CA PHE A 96 -13.26 4.53 -16.65
C PHE A 96 -12.28 3.66 -15.86
N ASN A 97 -12.82 2.73 -15.07
CA ASN A 97 -12.00 1.80 -14.27
C ASN A 97 -11.22 0.83 -15.16
N VAL A 98 -11.83 0.29 -16.22
CA VAL A 98 -11.16 -0.60 -17.17
C VAL A 98 -9.98 0.09 -17.86
N MET A 99 -10.14 1.34 -18.32
CA MET A 99 -9.06 2.11 -18.92
C MET A 99 -7.90 2.34 -17.95
N TYR A 100 -8.23 2.69 -16.70
CA TYR A 100 -7.25 2.83 -15.62
C TYR A 100 -6.49 1.52 -15.36
N PHE A 101 -7.19 0.41 -15.11
CA PHE A 101 -6.55 -0.88 -14.80
C PHE A 101 -5.77 -1.45 -15.99
N THR A 102 -6.23 -1.22 -17.22
CA THR A 102 -5.51 -1.64 -18.43
C THR A 102 -4.15 -0.95 -18.52
N ALA A 103 -4.11 0.36 -18.32
CA ALA A 103 -2.85 1.11 -18.30
C ALA A 103 -1.96 0.66 -17.14
N TYR A 104 -2.56 0.42 -15.97
CA TYR A 104 -1.87 -0.04 -14.77
C TYR A 104 -1.13 -1.36 -15.03
N VAL A 105 -1.82 -2.36 -15.60
CA VAL A 105 -1.23 -3.67 -15.91
C VAL A 105 -0.09 -3.55 -16.92
N ILE A 106 -0.26 -2.74 -17.98
CA ILE A 106 0.77 -2.54 -19.01
C ILE A 106 2.01 -1.88 -18.42
N ALA A 107 1.84 -0.86 -17.58
CA ALA A 107 2.94 -0.12 -16.98
C ALA A 107 3.65 -0.85 -15.84
N GLN A 108 2.99 -1.81 -15.17
CA GLN A 108 3.50 -2.45 -13.96
C GLN A 108 4.90 -3.03 -14.13
N ILE A 109 5.09 -3.86 -15.16
CA ILE A 109 6.36 -4.54 -15.43
C ILE A 109 7.43 -3.54 -15.88
N PRO A 110 7.26 -2.75 -16.96
CA PRO A 110 8.32 -1.88 -17.46
C PRO A 110 8.73 -0.83 -16.42
N MET A 111 7.77 -0.22 -15.71
CA MET A 111 8.09 0.81 -14.71
C MET A 111 8.80 0.22 -13.49
N LEU A 112 8.45 -1.00 -13.05
CA LEU A 112 9.18 -1.68 -11.98
C LEU A 112 10.62 -2.02 -12.37
N LEU A 113 10.85 -2.45 -13.62
CA LEU A 113 12.20 -2.70 -14.14
C LEU A 113 13.03 -1.42 -14.17
N LEU A 114 12.42 -0.27 -14.48
CA LEU A 114 13.10 1.02 -14.43
C LEU A 114 13.43 1.44 -13.00
N ILE A 115 12.52 1.26 -12.03
CA ILE A 115 12.76 1.56 -10.60
C ILE A 115 13.88 0.68 -10.02
N SER A 116 14.05 -0.54 -10.52
CA SER A 116 15.14 -1.42 -10.08
C SER A 116 16.54 -0.90 -10.43
N ARG A 117 16.64 0.13 -11.29
CA ARG A 117 17.92 0.72 -11.69
C ARG A 117 18.39 1.73 -10.64
N PRO A 118 19.58 1.56 -10.03
CA PRO A 118 20.08 2.43 -8.96
C PRO A 118 20.11 3.92 -9.31
N THR A 119 20.43 4.25 -10.56
CA THR A 119 20.52 5.64 -11.03
C THR A 119 19.17 6.33 -11.10
N LEU A 120 18.09 5.57 -11.30
CA LEU A 120 16.75 6.09 -11.53
C LEU A 120 15.83 5.95 -10.31
N ALA A 121 16.05 4.94 -9.46
CA ALA A 121 15.17 4.60 -8.33
C ALA A 121 14.79 5.81 -7.46
N ARG A 122 15.76 6.70 -7.20
CA ARG A 122 15.56 7.91 -6.40
C ARG A 122 14.60 8.92 -7.05
N TYR A 123 14.71 9.14 -8.36
CA TYR A 123 13.97 10.20 -9.05
C TYR A 123 12.66 9.72 -9.65
N MET A 124 12.55 8.41 -9.94
CA MET A 124 11.41 7.86 -10.64
C MET A 124 10.11 7.99 -9.88
N LEU A 125 10.04 7.51 -8.63
CA LEU A 125 8.80 7.57 -7.86
C LEU A 125 8.29 9.02 -7.69
N PRO A 126 9.11 9.99 -7.26
CA PRO A 126 8.69 11.40 -7.22
C PRO A 126 8.24 11.96 -8.58
N THR A 127 8.93 11.64 -9.68
CA THR A 127 8.56 12.13 -11.02
C THR A 127 7.20 11.59 -11.46
N LEU A 128 6.96 10.30 -11.22
CA LEU A 128 5.71 9.64 -11.55
C LEU A 128 4.55 10.19 -10.70
N GLU A 129 4.79 10.49 -9.43
CA GLU A 129 3.80 11.13 -8.56
C GLU A 129 3.45 12.55 -9.00
N ILE A 130 4.43 13.35 -9.48
CA ILE A 130 4.14 14.68 -10.04
C ILE A 130 3.30 14.55 -11.32
N ALA A 131 3.71 13.67 -12.25
CA ALA A 131 2.98 13.45 -13.50
C ALA A 131 1.54 12.99 -13.23
N TRP A 132 1.39 12.05 -12.29
CA TRP A 132 0.10 11.59 -11.79
C TRP A 132 -0.72 12.76 -11.20
N GLY A 133 -0.15 13.54 -10.29
CA GLY A 133 -0.81 14.70 -9.66
C GLY A 133 -1.27 15.78 -10.65
N ILE A 134 -0.48 16.06 -11.70
CA ILE A 134 -0.86 17.00 -12.75
C ILE A 134 -2.08 16.48 -13.54
N LEU A 135 -2.09 15.18 -13.85
CA LEU A 135 -3.19 14.56 -14.58
C LEU A 135 -4.46 14.47 -13.73
N THR A 136 -4.35 14.22 -12.42
CA THR A 136 -5.51 14.24 -11.52
C THR A 136 -6.13 15.62 -11.43
N PHE A 137 -5.33 16.69 -11.38
CA PHE A 137 -5.83 18.05 -11.52
C PHE A 137 -6.51 18.30 -12.87
N ALA A 138 -5.96 17.78 -13.97
CA ALA A 138 -6.57 17.92 -15.29
C ALA A 138 -7.97 17.25 -15.36
N GLN A 139 -8.22 16.19 -14.58
CA GLN A 139 -9.55 15.54 -14.51
C GLN A 139 -10.65 16.48 -13.99
N SER A 140 -10.32 17.45 -13.13
CA SER A 140 -11.30 18.41 -12.57
C SER A 140 -11.91 19.36 -13.61
N ARG A 141 -11.29 19.50 -14.79
CA ARG A 141 -11.72 20.39 -15.87
C ARG A 141 -12.33 19.66 -17.06
N VAL A 142 -12.58 18.37 -16.92
CA VAL A 142 -13.14 17.55 -18.00
C VAL A 142 -14.61 17.89 -18.24
N THR A 143 -14.98 18.01 -19.51
CA THR A 143 -16.36 18.26 -19.94
C THR A 143 -16.96 17.11 -20.76
N SER A 144 -16.19 16.04 -21.00
CA SER A 144 -16.62 14.90 -21.80
C SER A 144 -16.06 13.58 -21.28
N ALA A 145 -16.87 12.51 -21.32
CA ALA A 145 -16.47 11.15 -20.97
C ALA A 145 -15.21 10.67 -21.71
N ARG A 146 -15.05 11.04 -22.99
CA ARG A 146 -13.88 10.63 -23.79
C ARG A 146 -12.57 11.22 -23.28
N GLN A 147 -12.59 12.47 -22.82
CA GLN A 147 -11.43 13.10 -22.20
C GLN A 147 -11.11 12.39 -20.87
N LEU A 148 -12.14 12.00 -20.11
CA LEU A 148 -11.95 11.25 -18.87
C LEU A 148 -11.35 9.86 -19.14
N TYR A 149 -11.77 9.13 -20.18
CA TYR A 149 -11.15 7.85 -20.56
C TYR A 149 -9.64 7.99 -20.83
N ALA A 150 -9.24 9.02 -21.59
CA ALA A 150 -7.84 9.26 -21.90
C ALA A 150 -7.04 9.63 -20.65
N LEU A 151 -7.55 10.54 -19.82
CA LEU A 151 -6.88 10.92 -18.57
C LEU A 151 -6.76 9.73 -17.61
N ARG A 152 -7.79 8.89 -17.49
CA ARG A 152 -7.77 7.68 -16.67
C ARG A 152 -6.70 6.69 -17.11
N PHE A 153 -6.50 6.54 -18.41
CA PHE A 153 -5.42 5.72 -18.94
C PHE A 153 -4.05 6.25 -18.49
N PHE A 154 -3.77 7.54 -18.66
CA PHE A 154 -2.49 8.11 -18.24
C PHE A 154 -2.30 8.09 -16.72
N VAL A 155 -3.35 8.38 -15.94
CA VAL A 155 -3.33 8.27 -14.48
C VAL A 155 -2.93 6.84 -14.07
N GLY A 156 -3.57 5.82 -14.63
CA GLY A 156 -3.21 4.41 -14.36
C GLY A 156 -1.77 4.07 -14.78
N LEU A 157 -1.29 4.61 -15.90
CA LEU A 157 0.08 4.41 -16.38
C LEU A 157 1.13 4.93 -15.39
N PHE A 158 0.93 6.13 -14.85
CA PHE A 158 1.88 6.76 -13.91
C PHE A 158 1.73 6.22 -12.48
N GLU A 159 0.56 5.72 -12.11
CA GLU A 159 0.30 5.17 -10.77
C GLU A 159 0.82 3.75 -10.58
N ALA A 160 0.86 2.94 -11.65
CA ALA A 160 1.22 1.52 -11.65
C ALA A 160 2.42 1.13 -10.75
N PRO A 161 3.60 1.74 -10.91
CA PRO A 161 4.77 1.27 -10.23
C PRO A 161 4.79 1.56 -8.73
N VAL A 162 3.86 2.34 -8.19
CA VAL A 162 4.02 2.81 -6.81
C VAL A 162 3.78 1.71 -5.80
N PHE A 163 2.82 0.81 -6.03
CA PHE A 163 2.61 -0.34 -5.15
C PHE A 163 3.86 -1.24 -5.12
N ALA A 164 4.28 -1.75 -6.28
CA ALA A 164 5.39 -2.70 -6.36
C ALA A 164 6.76 -2.06 -6.12
N GLY A 165 6.95 -0.82 -6.61
CA GLY A 165 8.18 -0.05 -6.46
C GLY A 165 8.44 0.37 -5.02
N THR A 166 7.39 0.76 -4.28
CA THR A 166 7.52 1.05 -2.85
C THR A 166 7.91 -0.21 -2.08
N HIS A 167 7.26 -1.34 -2.32
CA HIS A 167 7.64 -2.60 -1.67
C HIS A 167 9.05 -3.06 -2.02
N PHE A 168 9.46 -2.89 -3.27
CA PHE A 168 10.82 -3.17 -3.70
C PHE A 168 11.83 -2.33 -2.92
N ILE A 169 11.54 -1.05 -2.70
CA ILE A 169 12.42 -0.14 -1.96
C ILE A 169 12.39 -0.45 -0.47
N LEU A 170 11.22 -0.68 0.14
CA LEU A 170 11.14 -1.14 1.53
C LEU A 170 11.95 -2.43 1.75
N GLY A 171 11.81 -3.40 0.85
CA GLY A 171 12.59 -4.65 0.90
C GLY A 171 14.09 -4.49 0.67
N SER A 172 14.54 -3.35 0.14
CA SER A 172 15.96 -3.03 -0.07
C SER A 172 16.62 -2.39 1.15
N TRP A 173 15.84 -1.81 2.08
CA TRP A 173 16.36 -1.08 3.25
C TRP A 173 16.06 -1.74 4.59
N TYR A 174 14.98 -2.53 4.69
CA TYR A 174 14.52 -3.10 5.95
C TYR A 174 14.78 -4.61 6.03
N ARG A 175 15.16 -5.09 7.22
CA ARG A 175 15.23 -6.53 7.50
C ARG A 175 13.82 -7.15 7.50
N LYS A 176 13.72 -8.48 7.35
CA LYS A 176 12.41 -9.17 7.25
C LYS A 176 11.48 -8.86 8.42
N GLN A 177 12.00 -8.86 9.65
CA GLN A 177 11.20 -8.60 10.86
C GLN A 177 10.68 -7.16 10.91
N GLU A 178 11.47 -6.20 10.39
CA GLU A 178 11.13 -4.78 10.32
C GLU A 178 10.12 -4.48 9.21
N LEU A 179 10.24 -5.21 8.09
CA LEU A 179 9.47 -5.02 6.88
C LEU A 179 7.99 -5.32 7.09
N PHE A 180 7.64 -6.38 7.83
CA PHE A 180 6.23 -6.74 8.06
C PHE A 180 5.42 -5.65 8.74
N LYS A 181 5.94 -5.05 9.83
CA LYS A 181 5.26 -3.96 10.54
C LYS A 181 5.11 -2.72 9.65
N ARG A 182 6.16 -2.38 8.90
CA ARG A 182 6.21 -1.18 8.04
C ARG A 182 5.34 -1.32 6.80
N ALA A 183 5.35 -2.48 6.16
CA ALA A 183 4.45 -2.80 5.06
C ALA A 183 2.99 -2.80 5.52
N GLY A 184 2.71 -3.29 6.74
CA GLY A 184 1.40 -3.19 7.37
C GLY A 184 0.93 -1.75 7.58
N THR A 185 1.78 -0.91 8.17
CA THR A 185 1.49 0.53 8.33
C THR A 185 1.30 1.26 7.01
N TRP A 186 2.09 0.91 6.00
CA TRP A 186 1.90 1.41 4.66
C TRP A 186 0.54 0.99 4.08
N PHE A 187 0.13 -0.27 4.29
CA PHE A 187 -1.16 -0.76 3.79
C PHE A 187 -2.37 -0.10 4.47
N ILE A 188 -2.24 0.29 5.74
CA ILE A 188 -3.26 1.06 6.49
C ILE A 188 -3.63 2.38 5.77
N CYS A 189 -2.68 2.98 5.04
CA CYS A 189 -2.91 4.22 4.32
C CYS A 189 -3.96 4.10 3.20
N ASN A 190 -4.20 2.91 2.65
CA ASN A 190 -5.31 2.66 1.72
C ASN A 190 -6.66 2.98 2.40
N SER A 191 -6.97 2.29 3.49
CA SER A 191 -8.24 2.48 4.21
C SER A 191 -8.40 3.88 4.77
N LEU A 192 -7.30 4.52 5.21
CA LEU A 192 -7.30 5.93 5.61
C LEU A 192 -7.65 6.85 4.43
N GLY A 193 -7.05 6.63 3.26
CA GLY A 193 -7.30 7.43 2.05
C GLY A 193 -8.76 7.36 1.60
N THR A 194 -9.30 6.15 1.52
CA THR A 194 -10.72 5.93 1.18
C THR A 194 -11.67 6.55 2.20
N MET A 195 -11.36 6.44 3.50
CA MET A 195 -12.16 7.03 4.55
C MET A 195 -12.17 8.57 4.47
N VAL A 196 -11.01 9.20 4.30
CA VAL A 196 -10.89 10.66 4.17
C VAL A 196 -11.57 11.15 2.89
N SER A 197 -11.45 10.43 1.77
CA SER A 197 -12.16 10.74 0.52
C SER A 197 -13.67 10.84 0.71
N GLY A 198 -14.29 9.89 1.41
CA GLY A 198 -15.74 9.94 1.68
C GLY A 198 -16.16 11.17 2.48
N TYR A 199 -15.36 11.56 3.48
CA TYR A 199 -15.62 12.77 4.27
C TYR A 199 -15.39 14.06 3.47
N LEU A 200 -14.32 14.11 2.68
CA LEU A 200 -14.02 15.26 1.82
C LEU A 200 -15.12 15.45 0.77
N GLN A 201 -15.61 14.38 0.14
CA GLN A 201 -16.73 14.47 -0.80
C GLN A 201 -18.00 14.99 -0.11
N ALA A 202 -18.33 14.47 1.08
CA ALA A 202 -19.49 14.92 1.83
C ALA A 202 -19.39 16.42 2.20
N ALA A 203 -18.20 16.89 2.55
CA ALA A 203 -17.94 18.31 2.80
C ALA A 203 -18.02 19.14 1.51
N ALA A 204 -17.41 18.69 0.42
CA ALA A 204 -17.42 19.37 -0.88
C ALA A 204 -18.85 19.54 -1.43
N TYR A 205 -19.69 18.51 -1.31
CA TYR A 205 -21.11 18.59 -1.69
C TYR A 205 -21.88 19.71 -0.99
N THR A 206 -21.49 20.08 0.24
CA THR A 206 -22.20 21.09 1.04
C THR A 206 -21.61 22.50 0.94
N ASN A 207 -20.29 22.64 0.74
CA ASN A 207 -19.62 23.94 0.95
C ASN A 207 -18.45 24.28 0.01
N LEU A 208 -17.97 23.39 -0.88
CA LEU A 208 -16.78 23.69 -1.70
C LEU A 208 -16.79 23.11 -3.12
N SER A 209 -16.35 23.92 -4.08
CA SER A 209 -15.94 23.47 -5.41
C SER A 209 -14.74 22.50 -5.31
N GLY A 210 -14.89 21.30 -5.88
CA GLY A 210 -14.03 20.13 -5.66
C GLY A 210 -12.59 20.20 -6.20
N VAL A 211 -11.73 21.04 -5.62
CA VAL A 211 -10.31 21.23 -6.04
C VAL A 211 -9.30 20.83 -4.94
N ALA A 212 -9.73 20.24 -3.82
CA ALA A 212 -8.87 20.06 -2.65
C ALA A 212 -7.78 18.97 -2.79
N ASP A 213 -8.00 17.94 -3.62
CA ASP A 213 -7.19 16.71 -3.54
C ASP A 213 -5.82 16.79 -4.20
N GLY A 214 -5.70 17.55 -5.28
CA GLY A 214 -4.42 17.74 -5.95
C GLY A 214 -3.45 18.65 -5.18
N ILE A 215 -3.97 19.57 -4.35
CA ILE A 215 -3.16 20.58 -3.64
C ILE A 215 -2.23 19.93 -2.62
N PHE A 216 -2.64 18.81 -2.02
CA PHE A 216 -1.81 18.04 -1.10
C PHE A 216 -0.78 17.16 -1.81
N THR A 217 -1.10 16.69 -3.02
CA THR A 217 -0.29 15.69 -3.73
C THR A 217 1.03 16.28 -4.26
N ILE A 218 0.99 17.44 -4.91
CA ILE A 218 2.18 18.02 -5.57
C ILE A 218 3.29 18.37 -4.54
N PRO A 219 3.01 19.02 -3.40
CA PRO A 219 4.03 19.28 -2.39
C PRO A 219 4.66 18.02 -1.81
N VAL A 220 3.86 16.96 -1.60
CA VAL A 220 4.37 15.65 -1.13
C VAL A 220 5.32 15.05 -2.16
N ALA A 221 4.95 15.07 -3.44
CA ALA A 221 5.80 14.57 -4.52
C ALA A 221 7.12 15.38 -4.64
N LEU A 222 7.06 16.71 -4.49
CA LEU A 222 8.24 17.58 -4.46
C LEU A 222 9.15 17.28 -3.25
N ALA A 223 8.56 17.09 -2.07
CA ALA A 223 9.30 16.67 -0.87
C ALA A 223 10.01 15.33 -1.09
N GLY A 224 9.41 14.43 -1.89
CA GLY A 224 10.01 13.18 -2.34
C GLY A 224 11.39 13.34 -2.97
N TYR A 225 11.65 14.38 -3.78
CA TYR A 225 12.98 14.57 -4.39
C TYR A 225 14.10 14.83 -3.37
N ILE A 226 13.73 15.44 -2.25
CA ILE A 226 14.67 15.81 -1.18
C ILE A 226 14.85 14.64 -0.22
N ILE A 227 13.73 14.01 0.16
CA ILE A 227 13.65 13.06 1.27
C ILE A 227 13.89 11.62 0.80
N PHE A 228 13.45 11.25 -0.40
CA PHE A 228 13.43 9.86 -0.84
C PHE A 228 14.83 9.34 -1.20
N PRO A 229 15.30 8.25 -0.57
CA PRO A 229 16.67 7.76 -0.76
C PRO A 229 16.86 6.88 -2.02
N GLY A 230 15.79 6.37 -2.63
CA GLY A 230 15.89 5.35 -3.69
C GLY A 230 16.28 3.99 -3.11
N ILE A 231 17.20 3.26 -3.75
CA ILE A 231 17.79 2.01 -3.22
C ILE A 231 19.16 2.28 -2.57
N PRO A 232 19.72 1.37 -1.74
CA PRO A 232 21.02 1.58 -1.09
C PRO A 232 22.19 1.86 -2.06
N GLU A 233 22.06 1.42 -3.31
CA GLU A 233 23.01 1.66 -4.39
C GLU A 233 22.77 2.98 -5.15
N SER A 234 21.68 3.70 -4.85
CA SER A 234 21.34 4.98 -5.48
C SER A 234 22.22 6.14 -5.01
N PRO A 235 22.23 7.27 -5.76
CA PRO A 235 22.91 8.48 -5.33
C PRO A 235 22.44 8.93 -3.95
N LYS A 236 23.41 9.17 -3.06
CA LYS A 236 23.20 9.52 -1.66
C LYS A 236 22.18 10.66 -1.49
N PRO A 237 21.13 10.48 -0.67
CA PRO A 237 20.22 11.56 -0.30
C PRO A 237 20.90 12.52 0.70
N ILE A 238 20.38 13.74 0.80
CA ILE A 238 20.94 14.79 1.67
C ILE A 238 20.87 14.40 3.16
N PHE A 239 19.91 13.55 3.53
CA PHE A 239 19.59 13.23 4.92
C PHE A 239 20.36 12.03 5.52
N LEU A 240 20.94 11.15 4.69
CA LEU A 240 21.71 9.99 5.16
C LEU A 240 23.21 10.30 5.15
N THR A 241 23.96 9.86 6.16
CA THR A 241 25.42 9.95 6.19
C THR A 241 26.05 8.78 5.42
N ASN A 242 27.34 8.85 5.07
CA ASN A 242 28.04 7.70 4.45
C ASN A 242 28.03 6.49 5.39
N ASP A 243 28.22 6.72 6.69
CA ASP A 243 28.20 5.69 7.72
C ASP A 243 26.84 4.99 7.81
N ASP A 244 25.74 5.75 7.67
CA ASP A 244 24.38 5.22 7.64
C ASP A 244 24.17 4.26 6.46
N ILE A 245 24.72 4.60 5.28
CA ILE A 245 24.62 3.78 4.07
C ILE A 245 25.48 2.51 4.20
N THR A 246 26.69 2.63 4.74
CA THR A 246 27.56 1.48 4.99
C THR A 246 26.90 0.52 5.96
N LEU A 247 26.37 1.04 7.07
CA LEU A 247 25.62 0.25 8.05
C LEU A 247 24.39 -0.42 7.41
N ALA A 248 23.62 0.29 6.59
CA ALA A 248 22.49 -0.31 5.88
C ALA A 248 22.92 -1.46 4.96
N LYS A 249 24.01 -1.30 4.20
CA LYS A 249 24.53 -2.34 3.30
C LYS A 249 25.03 -3.57 4.07
N GLU A 250 25.70 -3.37 5.19
CA GLU A 250 26.14 -4.47 6.07
C GLU A 250 24.94 -5.26 6.60
N ARG A 251 23.91 -4.57 7.11
CA ARG A 251 22.67 -5.21 7.61
C ARG A 251 21.95 -6.02 6.53
N MET A 252 21.92 -5.54 5.30
CA MET A 252 21.28 -6.25 4.18
C MET A 252 22.13 -7.44 3.68
N ALA A 253 23.45 -7.34 3.76
CA ALA A 253 24.36 -8.44 3.45
C ALA A 253 24.22 -9.60 4.46
N GLU A 254 23.99 -9.30 5.74
CA GLU A 254 23.71 -10.30 6.79
C GLU A 254 22.43 -11.10 6.50
N GLU A 255 21.38 -10.44 6.00
CA GLU A 255 20.11 -11.08 5.59
C GLU A 255 20.19 -11.83 4.25
N LYS A 256 21.37 -11.85 3.62
CA LYS A 256 21.63 -12.44 2.29
C LYS A 256 20.72 -11.85 1.20
N VAL A 257 20.31 -10.60 1.35
CA VAL A 257 19.57 -9.88 0.31
C VAL A 257 20.51 -9.60 -0.84
N ARG A 258 20.18 -10.14 -2.02
CA ARG A 258 21.05 -10.02 -3.19
C ARG A 258 20.95 -8.59 -3.74
N PRO A 259 22.08 -7.96 -4.09
CA PRO A 259 22.04 -6.67 -4.77
C PRO A 259 21.32 -6.82 -6.12
N PRO A 260 20.75 -5.72 -6.63
CA PRO A 260 20.07 -5.72 -7.93
C PRO A 260 21.01 -6.23 -9.02
N SER A 261 20.64 -7.33 -9.68
CA SER A 261 21.40 -7.95 -10.77
C SER A 261 20.85 -7.52 -12.13
N LYS A 262 21.65 -7.70 -13.19
CA LYS A 262 21.24 -7.38 -14.55
C LYS A 262 20.02 -8.21 -14.95
N LEU A 263 18.95 -7.52 -15.34
CA LEU A 263 17.75 -8.13 -15.86
C LEU A 263 18.06 -8.80 -17.21
N THR A 264 18.15 -10.12 -17.18
CA THR A 264 18.39 -10.97 -18.36
C THR A 264 17.12 -11.76 -18.67
N LEU A 265 16.86 -12.05 -19.95
CA LEU A 265 15.70 -12.87 -20.36
C LEU A 265 15.69 -14.25 -19.67
N ASP A 266 16.85 -14.77 -19.31
CA ASP A 266 16.99 -16.00 -18.52
C ASP A 266 16.32 -15.91 -17.14
N VAL A 267 16.34 -14.72 -16.51
CA VAL A 267 15.66 -14.49 -15.22
C VAL A 267 14.15 -14.59 -15.42
N PHE A 268 13.62 -14.02 -16.51
CA PHE A 268 12.20 -14.08 -16.83
C PHE A 268 11.75 -15.52 -17.09
N LYS A 269 12.52 -16.26 -17.91
CA LYS A 269 12.28 -17.69 -18.19
C LYS A 269 12.33 -18.53 -16.92
N ARG A 270 13.34 -18.32 -16.06
CA ARG A 270 13.49 -19.06 -14.81
C ARG A 270 12.35 -18.76 -13.83
N SER A 271 11.89 -17.52 -13.76
CA SER A 271 10.78 -17.12 -12.90
C SER A 271 9.48 -17.79 -13.37
N LEU A 272 9.12 -17.64 -14.65
CA LEU A 272 7.90 -18.23 -15.20
C LEU A 272 7.91 -19.76 -15.18
N SER A 273 9.06 -20.41 -15.19
CA SER A 273 9.14 -21.87 -15.10
C SER A 273 8.81 -22.43 -13.70
N ARG A 274 8.73 -21.59 -12.66
CA ARG A 274 8.46 -22.04 -11.28
C ARG A 274 6.98 -22.08 -10.98
N TRP A 275 6.46 -23.26 -10.61
CA TRP A 275 5.06 -23.47 -10.22
C TRP A 275 4.57 -22.54 -9.09
N HIS A 276 5.47 -22.18 -8.16
CA HIS A 276 5.18 -21.28 -7.05
C HIS A 276 4.57 -19.93 -7.50
N ILE A 277 4.96 -19.40 -8.66
CA ILE A 277 4.41 -18.14 -9.17
C ILE A 277 2.93 -18.30 -9.52
N TYR A 278 2.56 -19.38 -10.18
CA TYR A 278 1.18 -19.62 -10.58
C TYR A 278 0.27 -19.83 -9.37
N ILE A 279 0.73 -20.56 -8.35
CA ILE A 279 -0.03 -20.71 -7.10
C ILE A 279 -0.15 -19.36 -6.38
N PHE A 280 0.93 -18.59 -6.30
CA PHE A 280 0.90 -17.26 -5.69
C PHE A 280 -0.08 -16.32 -6.40
N VAL A 281 -0.05 -16.28 -7.74
CA VAL A 281 -0.96 -15.47 -8.56
C VAL A 281 -2.40 -15.92 -8.36
N PHE A 282 -2.66 -17.22 -8.36
CA PHE A 282 -4.01 -17.76 -8.12
C PHE A 282 -4.54 -17.36 -6.73
N CYS A 283 -3.75 -17.58 -5.68
CA CYS A 283 -4.12 -17.17 -4.33
C CYS A 283 -4.36 -15.65 -4.23
N TYR A 284 -3.54 -14.85 -4.91
CA TYR A 284 -3.69 -13.40 -4.95
C TYR A 284 -4.98 -12.98 -5.67
N ILE A 285 -5.34 -13.64 -6.78
CA ILE A 285 -6.62 -13.42 -7.48
C ILE A 285 -7.80 -13.72 -6.54
N CYS A 286 -7.77 -14.87 -5.84
CA CYS A 286 -8.81 -15.22 -4.87
C CYS A 286 -8.93 -14.17 -3.76
N MET A 287 -7.80 -13.70 -3.23
CA MET A 287 -7.77 -12.65 -2.21
C MET A 287 -8.40 -11.35 -2.74
N ILE A 288 -8.07 -10.91 -3.95
CA ILE A 288 -8.63 -9.70 -4.55
C ILE A 288 -10.14 -9.84 -4.77
N ILE A 289 -10.60 -10.98 -5.30
CA ILE A 289 -12.03 -11.25 -5.51
C ILE A 289 -12.81 -11.21 -4.18
N SER A 290 -12.23 -11.74 -3.10
CA SER A 290 -12.86 -11.71 -1.78
C SER A 290 -13.08 -10.30 -1.20
N TYR A 291 -12.36 -9.29 -1.71
CA TYR A 291 -12.47 -7.90 -1.26
C TYR A 291 -13.56 -7.09 -2.00
N TYR A 292 -13.93 -7.48 -3.22
CA TYR A 292 -14.92 -6.75 -4.04
C TYR A 292 -16.29 -6.49 -3.35
N PRO A 293 -16.85 -7.41 -2.54
CA PRO A 293 -18.12 -7.18 -1.85
C PRO A 293 -18.19 -5.88 -1.05
N VAL A 294 -17.07 -5.42 -0.49
CA VAL A 294 -16.98 -4.17 0.28
C VAL A 294 -17.43 -2.96 -0.57
N SER A 295 -17.13 -2.98 -1.87
CA SER A 295 -17.49 -1.88 -2.80
C SER A 295 -18.99 -1.79 -3.10
N TYR A 296 -19.76 -2.86 -2.84
CA TYR A 296 -21.21 -2.89 -3.08
C TYR A 296 -22.05 -2.42 -1.88
N MET A 297 -21.42 -2.19 -0.73
CA MET A 297 -22.12 -1.67 0.46
C MET A 297 -22.84 -0.35 0.18
N ASN A 298 -22.21 0.57 -0.55
CA ASN A 298 -22.82 1.86 -0.91
C ASN A 298 -24.06 1.70 -1.79
N LEU A 299 -24.02 0.74 -2.71
CA LEU A 299 -25.13 0.42 -3.61
C LEU A 299 -26.29 -0.23 -2.84
N TRP A 300 -25.98 -1.14 -1.90
CA TRP A 300 -26.98 -1.74 -1.03
C TRP A 300 -27.66 -0.71 -0.11
N LEU A 301 -26.88 0.17 0.54
CA LEU A 301 -27.42 1.26 1.36
C LEU A 301 -28.33 2.20 0.55
N LYS A 302 -27.97 2.46 -0.72
CA LYS A 302 -28.81 3.24 -1.63
C LYS A 302 -30.12 2.51 -1.97
N ALA A 303 -30.09 1.19 -2.16
CA ALA A 303 -31.28 0.38 -2.44
C ALA A 303 -32.24 0.32 -1.25
N GLU A 304 -31.72 0.34 -0.02
CA GLU A 304 -32.50 0.39 1.24
C GLU A 304 -32.97 1.82 1.61
N ASN A 305 -32.82 2.80 0.69
CA ASN A 305 -33.25 4.20 0.86
C ASN A 305 -32.61 4.96 2.04
N PHE A 306 -31.35 4.66 2.38
CA PHE A 306 -30.60 5.47 3.34
C PHE A 306 -30.31 6.88 2.80
N SER A 307 -30.15 7.85 3.69
CA SER A 307 -29.81 9.22 3.29
C SER A 307 -28.40 9.29 2.68
N VAL A 308 -28.17 10.24 1.76
CA VAL A 308 -26.85 10.46 1.12
C VAL A 308 -25.71 10.60 2.15
N PRO A 309 -25.88 11.31 3.28
CA PRO A 309 -24.86 11.35 4.33
C PRO A 309 -24.59 10.00 4.99
N GLN A 310 -25.60 9.14 5.15
CA GLN A 310 -25.44 7.80 5.74
C GLN A 310 -24.75 6.83 4.77
N ILE A 311 -25.08 6.90 3.49
CA ILE A 311 -24.45 6.09 2.43
C ILE A 311 -22.93 6.33 2.39
N ASN A 312 -22.48 7.57 2.64
CA ASN A 312 -21.06 7.89 2.65
C ASN A 312 -20.36 7.66 4.00
N LYS A 313 -21.10 7.68 5.13
CA LYS A 313 -20.53 7.52 6.48
C LYS A 313 -20.48 6.07 6.95
N LEU A 314 -21.51 5.26 6.72
CA LEU A 314 -21.53 3.88 7.22
C LEU A 314 -20.35 3.01 6.70
N PRO A 315 -19.93 3.11 5.42
CA PRO A 315 -18.77 2.38 4.92
C PRO A 315 -17.45 2.77 5.59
N THR A 316 -17.35 3.96 6.21
CA THR A 316 -16.11 4.37 6.88
C THR A 316 -15.83 3.52 8.13
N ALA A 317 -16.86 2.95 8.76
CA ALA A 317 -16.68 2.00 9.85
C ALA A 317 -15.95 0.73 9.39
N LEU A 318 -16.24 0.24 8.18
CA LEU A 318 -15.52 -0.90 7.58
C LEU A 318 -14.05 -0.56 7.35
N ASN A 319 -13.75 0.66 6.90
CA ASN A 319 -12.38 1.12 6.76
C ASN A 319 -11.65 1.18 8.11
N ALA A 320 -12.31 1.63 9.18
CA ALA A 320 -11.73 1.61 10.53
C ALA A 320 -11.42 0.18 11.01
N ILE A 321 -12.32 -0.78 10.76
CA ILE A 321 -12.09 -2.20 11.06
C ILE A 321 -10.90 -2.74 10.25
N ASN A 322 -10.78 -2.38 8.97
CA ASN A 322 -9.64 -2.76 8.12
C ASN A 322 -8.31 -2.21 8.64
N ILE A 323 -8.29 -0.98 9.15
CA ILE A 323 -7.09 -0.36 9.75
C ILE A 323 -6.65 -1.16 10.97
N LEU A 324 -7.57 -1.43 11.90
CA LEU A 324 -7.29 -2.21 13.10
C LEU A 324 -6.85 -3.64 12.77
N SER A 325 -7.55 -4.28 11.84
CA SER A 325 -7.24 -5.65 11.40
C SER A 325 -5.89 -5.73 10.70
N SER A 326 -5.54 -4.76 9.88
CA SER A 326 -4.23 -4.69 9.19
C SER A 326 -3.10 -4.48 10.20
N TRP A 327 -3.28 -3.57 11.15
CA TRP A 327 -2.28 -3.30 12.19
C TRP A 327 -2.07 -4.52 13.10
N LEU A 328 -3.16 -5.10 13.61
CA LEU A 328 -3.10 -6.29 14.46
C LEU A 328 -2.56 -7.50 13.70
N GLY A 329 -3.06 -7.75 12.49
CA GLY A 329 -2.66 -8.91 11.68
C GLY A 329 -1.17 -8.88 11.32
N THR A 330 -0.66 -7.74 10.86
CA THR A 330 0.76 -7.60 10.50
C THR A 330 1.68 -7.71 11.71
N THR A 331 1.24 -7.20 12.84
CA THR A 331 2.00 -7.28 14.09
C THR A 331 1.97 -8.69 14.67
N LEU A 332 0.81 -9.34 14.72
CA LEU A 332 0.68 -10.73 15.16
C LEU A 332 1.48 -11.67 14.25
N ALA A 333 1.60 -11.36 12.95
CA ALA A 333 2.39 -12.17 12.02
C ALA A 333 3.90 -12.14 12.29
N THR A 334 4.38 -11.18 13.10
CA THR A 334 5.77 -11.17 13.57
C THR A 334 5.99 -12.06 14.80
N ILE A 335 4.92 -12.40 15.52
CA ILE A 335 4.95 -13.12 16.80
C ILE A 335 4.51 -14.58 16.59
N TYR A 336 3.37 -14.76 15.92
CA TYR A 336 2.78 -16.06 15.65
C TYR A 336 3.10 -16.53 14.23
N PRO A 337 3.10 -17.85 13.99
CA PRO A 337 3.20 -18.40 12.65
C PRO A 337 2.09 -17.84 11.75
N SER A 338 2.46 -17.30 10.59
CA SER A 338 1.53 -16.60 9.71
C SER A 338 0.34 -17.48 9.29
N TRP A 339 0.51 -18.80 9.21
CA TRP A 339 -0.57 -19.73 8.87
C TRP A 339 -1.74 -19.70 9.85
N VAL A 340 -1.50 -19.47 11.15
CA VAL A 340 -2.57 -19.38 12.17
C VAL A 340 -3.46 -18.17 11.89
N ILE A 341 -2.84 -17.04 11.58
CA ILE A 341 -3.53 -15.78 11.30
C ILE A 341 -4.33 -15.91 10.00
N TYR A 342 -3.75 -16.50 8.97
CA TYR A 342 -4.44 -16.74 7.71
C TYR A 342 -5.63 -17.70 7.88
N SER A 343 -5.54 -18.74 8.71
CA SER A 343 -6.65 -19.64 8.99
C SER A 343 -7.83 -18.94 9.66
N ILE A 344 -7.57 -18.06 10.64
CA ILE A 344 -8.61 -17.27 11.30
C ILE A 344 -9.26 -16.30 10.31
N ALA A 345 -8.46 -15.60 9.50
CA ALA A 345 -8.96 -14.69 8.48
C ALA A 345 -9.81 -15.43 7.43
N MET A 346 -9.36 -16.59 6.98
CA MET A 346 -10.09 -17.42 6.02
C MET A 346 -11.42 -17.90 6.59
N ALA A 347 -11.46 -18.33 7.85
CA ALA A 347 -12.71 -18.74 8.50
C ALA A 347 -13.74 -17.60 8.54
N ALA A 348 -13.30 -16.37 8.83
CA ALA A 348 -14.15 -15.18 8.80
C ALA A 348 -14.65 -14.86 7.37
N CYS A 349 -13.77 -14.94 6.36
CA CYS A 349 -14.14 -14.72 4.96
C CYS A 349 -15.15 -15.76 4.45
N VAL A 350 -14.95 -17.03 4.80
CA VAL A 350 -15.87 -18.12 4.44
C VAL A 350 -17.24 -17.90 5.11
N PHE A 351 -17.26 -17.56 6.39
CA PHE A 351 -18.50 -17.24 7.10
C PHE A 351 -19.24 -16.07 6.44
N SER A 352 -18.55 -14.97 6.15
CA SER A 352 -19.14 -13.81 5.46
C SER A 352 -19.69 -14.17 4.06
N SER A 353 -18.97 -15.01 3.30
CA SER A 353 -19.41 -15.46 1.98
C SER A 353 -20.66 -16.35 2.05
N ILE A 354 -20.76 -17.19 3.07
CA ILE A 354 -21.95 -18.00 3.35
C ILE A 354 -23.15 -17.08 3.66
N CYS A 355 -22.96 -16.07 4.53
CA CYS A 355 -24.01 -15.11 4.86
C CYS A 355 -24.54 -14.39 3.61
N MET A 356 -23.66 -13.98 2.70
CA MET A 356 -24.08 -13.34 1.43
C MET A 356 -24.77 -14.27 0.44
N THR A 357 -24.53 -15.58 0.52
CA THR A 357 -25.20 -16.55 -0.35
C THR A 357 -26.64 -16.80 0.09
N VAL A 358 -26.96 -16.59 1.37
CA VAL A 358 -28.29 -16.77 1.93
C VAL A 358 -29.12 -15.50 1.72
N TRP A 359 -30.16 -15.58 0.88
CA TRP A 359 -31.01 -14.44 0.49
C TRP A 359 -31.70 -13.74 1.67
N ASN A 360 -32.09 -14.50 2.70
CA ASN A 360 -32.76 -13.98 3.90
C ASN A 360 -31.89 -14.19 5.14
N ILE A 361 -31.10 -13.18 5.47
CA ILE A 361 -30.36 -13.08 6.73
C ILE A 361 -30.92 -11.92 7.58
N PRO A 362 -30.92 -12.07 8.92
CA PRO A 362 -31.26 -10.99 9.85
C PRO A 362 -30.45 -9.72 9.55
N THR A 363 -31.06 -8.54 9.70
CA THR A 363 -30.41 -7.25 9.42
C THR A 363 -29.13 -7.01 10.24
N ALA A 364 -28.98 -7.68 11.38
CA ALA A 364 -27.76 -7.61 12.19
C ALA A 364 -26.58 -8.44 11.63
N LEU A 365 -26.85 -9.37 10.70
CA LEU A 365 -25.86 -10.21 10.03
C LEU A 365 -25.53 -9.73 8.60
N LYS A 366 -26.33 -8.79 8.08
CA LYS A 366 -26.05 -8.04 6.84
C LYS A 366 -25.05 -6.94 7.15
#